data_AF-A0A7W1QX94-F1
#
_entry.id   AF-A0A7W1QX94-F1
#
_cell.length_a   1.000
_cell.length_b   1.000
_cell.length_c   1.000
_cell.angle_alpha   90.00
_cell.angle_beta   90.00
_cell.angle_gamma   90.00
#
_symmetry.space_group_name_H-M   'P 1'
#
loop_
_entity.id
_entity.type
_entity.pdbx_description
1 polymer ?
#
loop_
_entity_poly.entity_id
_entity_poly.type
_entity_poly.pdbx_seq_one_letter_code
_entity_poly.pdbx_strand_id
1 'polypeptide(L)'
;MKKLLSASLTVLLLQSVFCFVLSPVGALAQTQEVLTNQAIIDMVKSRFSEGIIIAKIKSSRNSFDTSASALQSLKKNGATDAIMMAMMESSSNTSGQINNSSTSGNSTQSVAPIEITLQDQTPIKLRLSRNMSSADAKTGETVDFEVIEDIKVGDIVVIQRGAIALATVTNAKPKGRMGKGGKLDIVLDSVRLVSGEKAALRATKETKGGGKTGAMTGGIIASSILFFPAAPFFLLMKGKDIAIPKGTEVTAYVNGNISLDARKFNSR
;
A
#
# COMPACT_ATOMS: atom_id res chain seq x y z
N MET A 1 64.21 9.80 46.71
CA MET A 1 63.19 10.66 46.08
C MET A 1 62.80 9.97 44.78
N LYS A 2 61.93 8.96 44.78
CA LYS A 2 60.46 9.02 44.88
C LYS A 2 59.87 10.00 43.85
N LYS A 3 59.05 9.43 42.97
CA LYS A 3 58.05 10.07 42.07
C LYS A 3 58.59 10.64 40.74
N LEU A 4 58.61 9.83 39.69
CA LEU A 4 58.38 10.29 38.30
C LEU A 4 58.09 9.17 37.28
N LEU A 5 57.77 7.94 37.72
CA LEU A 5 57.51 6.78 36.84
C LEU A 5 56.05 6.28 36.86
N SER A 6 55.09 7.11 37.28
CA SER A 6 53.71 6.69 37.60
C SER A 6 52.60 7.36 36.78
N ALA A 7 52.88 7.97 35.63
CA ALA A 7 51.85 8.71 34.89
C ALA A 7 51.69 8.37 33.39
N SER A 8 52.42 7.39 32.85
CA SER A 8 52.34 7.07 31.41
C SER A 8 51.87 5.64 31.09
N LEU A 9 51.52 4.83 32.11
CA LEU A 9 51.05 3.44 31.91
C LEU A 9 49.55 3.26 32.20
N THR A 10 48.92 4.19 32.93
CA THR A 10 47.49 4.16 33.22
C THR A 10 46.61 4.72 32.11
N VAL A 11 47.18 5.46 31.15
CA VAL A 11 46.43 5.97 29.97
C VAL A 11 46.38 4.94 28.84
N LEU A 12 47.29 3.96 28.82
CA LEU A 12 47.30 2.89 27.80
C LEU A 12 46.32 1.73 28.12
N LEU A 13 45.83 1.63 29.36
CA LEU A 13 44.84 0.61 29.75
C LEU A 13 43.38 1.11 29.71
N LEU A 14 43.14 2.40 29.39
CA LEU A 14 41.79 2.94 29.26
C LEU A 14 41.29 3.00 27.80
N GLN A 15 42.14 2.66 26.81
CA GLN A 15 41.72 2.49 25.41
C GLN A 15 41.42 1.03 25.03
N SER A 16 41.77 0.05 25.87
CA SER A 16 41.47 -1.38 25.59
C SER A 16 40.10 -1.85 26.12
N VAL A 17 39.36 -1.00 26.84
CA VAL A 17 38.00 -1.33 27.34
C VAL A 17 36.89 -0.64 26.52
N PHE A 18 37.22 0.29 25.64
CA PHE A 18 36.26 0.94 24.74
C PHE A 18 36.18 0.33 23.32
N CYS A 19 36.83 -0.82 23.11
CA CYS A 19 36.83 -1.54 21.82
C CYS A 19 36.07 -2.88 21.85
N PHE A 20 35.12 -3.07 22.77
CA PHE A 20 34.34 -4.31 22.83
C PHE A 20 32.83 -4.13 23.05
N VAL A 21 32.29 -2.93 22.82
CA VAL A 21 30.83 -2.68 22.93
C VAL A 21 30.32 -1.81 21.78
N LEU A 22 30.63 -2.20 20.56
CA LEU A 22 29.77 -1.87 19.42
C LEU A 22 29.90 -2.95 18.36
N SER A 23 29.51 -4.17 18.74
CA SER A 23 29.08 -5.14 17.75
C SER A 23 27.95 -4.51 16.95
N PRO A 24 27.96 -4.58 15.60
CA PRO A 24 26.73 -4.33 14.86
C PRO A 24 25.73 -5.36 15.36
N VAL A 25 24.69 -4.87 16.04
CA VAL A 25 23.47 -5.62 16.31
C VAL A 25 23.15 -6.36 15.04
N GLY A 26 23.10 -7.69 15.18
CA GLY A 26 23.01 -8.61 14.08
C GLY A 26 22.00 -8.14 13.05
N ALA A 27 22.44 -8.15 11.80
CA ALA A 27 21.51 -8.40 10.73
C ALA A 27 20.74 -9.67 11.13
N LEU A 28 19.50 -9.51 11.57
CA LEU A 28 18.50 -10.55 11.43
C LEU A 28 18.22 -10.67 9.93
N ALA A 29 19.21 -11.15 9.19
CA ALA A 29 18.93 -12.00 8.06
C ALA A 29 18.25 -13.22 8.69
N GLN A 30 16.92 -13.18 8.77
CA GLN A 30 16.17 -14.42 8.73
C GLN A 30 16.60 -15.09 7.43
N THR A 31 17.58 -15.98 7.51
CA THR A 31 17.91 -16.94 6.48
C THR A 31 16.61 -17.68 6.23
N GLN A 32 15.92 -17.27 5.18
CA GLN A 32 14.70 -17.90 4.75
C GLN A 32 15.13 -19.25 4.21
N GLU A 33 15.06 -20.30 5.04
CA GLU A 33 15.42 -21.66 4.67
C GLU A 33 14.66 -22.03 3.41
N VAL A 34 15.39 -22.14 2.31
CA VAL A 34 14.85 -22.55 1.03
C VAL A 34 14.50 -24.02 1.16
N LEU A 35 13.22 -24.34 0.93
CA LEU A 35 12.75 -25.71 1.07
C LEU A 35 13.25 -26.54 -0.12
N THR A 36 14.19 -27.44 0.13
CA THR A 36 14.76 -28.36 -0.88
C THR A 36 14.12 -29.74 -0.79
N ASN A 37 14.31 -30.56 -1.83
CA ASN A 37 13.87 -31.96 -1.85
C ASN A 37 14.41 -32.77 -0.65
N GLN A 38 15.63 -32.48 -0.18
CA GLN A 38 16.22 -33.17 0.97
C GLN A 38 15.55 -32.77 2.30
N ALA A 39 15.23 -31.48 2.48
CA ALA A 39 14.52 -31.03 3.67
C ALA A 39 13.13 -31.68 3.79
N ILE A 40 12.45 -31.91 2.66
CA ILE A 40 11.16 -32.61 2.63
C ILE A 40 11.33 -34.09 2.99
N ILE A 41 12.36 -34.74 2.45
CA ILE A 41 12.70 -36.13 2.81
C ILE A 41 13.01 -36.25 4.31
N ASP A 42 13.75 -35.31 4.87
CA ASP A 42 14.09 -35.29 6.30
C ASP A 42 12.85 -35.08 7.16
N MET A 43 11.94 -34.17 6.78
CA MET A 43 10.66 -34.00 7.47
C MET A 43 9.79 -35.28 7.43
N VAL A 44 9.78 -35.99 6.29
CA VAL A 44 9.06 -37.26 6.16
C VAL A 44 9.71 -38.34 7.04
N LYS A 45 11.04 -38.45 7.05
CA LYS A 45 11.79 -39.39 7.89
C LYS A 45 11.65 -39.09 9.38
N SER A 46 11.55 -37.81 9.75
CA SER A 46 11.27 -37.34 11.11
C SER A 46 9.80 -37.50 11.53
N ARG A 47 8.95 -38.13 10.70
CA ARG A 47 7.54 -38.43 11.00
C ARG A 47 6.69 -37.18 11.29
N PHE A 48 7.03 -36.03 10.72
CA PHE A 48 6.15 -34.85 10.76
C PHE A 48 4.80 -35.18 10.11
N SER A 49 3.71 -34.59 10.62
CA SER A 49 2.39 -34.81 10.04
C SER A 49 2.31 -34.19 8.65
N GLU A 50 1.62 -34.88 7.75
CA GLU A 50 1.50 -34.48 6.33
C GLU A 50 0.96 -33.06 6.19
N GLY A 51 0.03 -32.65 7.06
CA GLY A 51 -0.51 -31.29 7.09
C GLY A 51 0.54 -30.22 7.40
N ILE A 52 1.51 -30.49 8.29
CA ILE A 52 2.59 -29.56 8.62
C ILE A 52 3.57 -29.45 7.44
N ILE A 53 3.89 -30.57 6.80
CA ILE A 53 4.76 -30.61 5.61
C ILE A 53 4.12 -29.81 4.47
N ILE A 54 2.83 -30.04 4.20
CA ILE A 54 2.06 -29.30 3.19
C ILE A 54 2.01 -27.80 3.52
N ALA A 55 1.74 -27.43 4.77
CA ALA A 55 1.71 -26.04 5.19
C ALA A 55 3.08 -25.36 5.04
N LYS A 56 4.17 -26.07 5.36
CA LYS A 56 5.55 -25.57 5.18
C LYS A 56 5.88 -25.39 3.70
N ILE A 57 5.46 -26.32 2.83
CA ILE A 57 5.62 -26.23 1.37
C ILE A 57 4.88 -24.99 0.81
N LYS A 58 3.65 -24.72 1.27
CA LYS A 58 2.85 -23.58 0.81
C LYS A 58 3.33 -22.22 1.33
N SER A 59 3.96 -22.21 2.50
CA SER A 59 4.39 -20.97 3.19
C SER A 59 5.86 -20.60 3.00
N SER A 60 6.70 -21.55 2.57
CA SER A 60 8.15 -21.31 2.41
C SER A 60 8.50 -21.04 0.95
N ARG A 61 9.59 -20.30 0.73
CA ARG A 61 10.19 -20.21 -0.62
C ARG A 61 10.70 -21.59 -1.01
N ASN A 62 10.28 -22.06 -2.18
CA ASN A 62 10.63 -23.38 -2.65
C ASN A 62 11.76 -23.35 -3.69
N SER A 63 12.67 -24.32 -3.59
CA SER A 63 13.66 -24.65 -4.61
C SER A 63 13.77 -26.17 -4.69
N PHE A 64 12.61 -26.81 -4.78
CA PHE A 64 12.52 -28.24 -5.01
C PHE A 64 12.26 -28.49 -6.50
N ASP A 65 12.84 -29.58 -7.00
CA ASP A 65 12.60 -30.04 -8.36
C ASP A 65 11.36 -30.95 -8.39
N THR A 66 10.40 -30.63 -9.26
CA THR A 66 9.17 -31.42 -9.51
C THR A 66 9.32 -32.37 -10.70
N SER A 67 10.54 -32.60 -11.21
CA SER A 67 10.82 -33.56 -12.27
C SER A 67 10.44 -35.00 -11.89
N ALA A 68 10.20 -35.84 -12.89
CA ALA A 68 9.76 -37.23 -12.69
C ALA A 68 10.73 -38.05 -11.82
N SER A 69 12.04 -37.81 -11.91
CA SER A 69 13.07 -38.49 -11.11
C SER A 69 13.09 -38.03 -9.65
N ALA A 70 12.85 -36.73 -9.41
CA ALA A 70 12.77 -36.16 -8.07
C ALA A 70 11.50 -36.65 -7.33
N LEU A 71 10.34 -36.64 -8.00
CA LEU A 71 9.09 -37.18 -7.46
C LEU A 71 9.17 -38.69 -7.19
N GLN A 72 9.86 -39.45 -8.04
CA GLN A 72 10.09 -40.87 -7.81
C GLN A 72 10.96 -41.11 -6.55
N SER A 73 11.96 -40.27 -6.31
CA SER A 73 12.82 -40.37 -5.12
C SER A 73 12.07 -40.00 -3.84
N LEU A 74 11.18 -39.01 -3.90
CA LEU A 74 10.29 -38.64 -2.79
C LEU A 74 9.31 -39.78 -2.44
N LYS A 75 8.67 -40.37 -3.45
CA LYS A 75 7.77 -41.51 -3.28
C LYS A 75 8.48 -42.71 -2.64
N LYS A 76 9.71 -43.00 -3.07
CA LYS A 76 10.55 -44.07 -2.47
C LYS A 76 10.93 -43.80 -1.00
N ASN A 77 11.00 -42.54 -0.60
CA ASN A 77 11.29 -42.14 0.80
C ASN A 77 10.04 -41.99 1.66
N GLY A 78 8.85 -42.38 1.17
CA GLY A 78 7.62 -42.40 1.95
C GLY A 78 6.79 -41.13 1.90
N ALA A 79 7.06 -40.21 0.95
CA ALA A 79 6.17 -39.08 0.70
C ALA A 79 4.83 -39.56 0.12
N THR A 80 3.72 -39.06 0.65
CA THR A 80 2.37 -39.40 0.18
C THR A 80 1.99 -38.59 -1.07
N ASP A 81 1.00 -39.09 -1.82
CA ASP A 81 0.51 -38.42 -3.02
C ASP A 81 -0.02 -37.00 -2.72
N ALA A 82 -0.52 -36.75 -1.50
CA ALA A 82 -0.94 -35.42 -1.04
C ALA A 82 0.22 -34.42 -0.92
N ILE A 83 1.39 -34.87 -0.43
CA ILE A 83 2.59 -34.04 -0.36
C ILE A 83 3.09 -33.71 -1.77
N MET A 84 3.10 -34.70 -2.67
CA MET A 84 3.50 -34.48 -4.07
C MET A 84 2.58 -33.50 -4.81
N MET A 85 1.25 -33.60 -4.59
CA MET A 85 0.30 -32.62 -5.12
C MET A 85 0.56 -31.21 -4.58
N ALA A 86 0.84 -31.07 -3.29
CA ALA A 86 1.17 -29.77 -2.68
C ALA A 86 2.47 -29.17 -3.22
N MET A 87 3.47 -30.01 -3.54
CA MET A 87 4.72 -29.56 -4.20
C MET A 87 4.45 -29.05 -5.62
N MET A 88 3.64 -29.76 -6.40
CA MET A 88 3.27 -29.32 -7.75
C MET A 88 2.48 -28.00 -7.73
N GLU A 89 1.55 -27.84 -6.78
CA GLU A 89 0.75 -26.62 -6.61
C GLU A 89 1.60 -25.41 -6.15
N SER A 90 2.66 -25.66 -5.37
CA SER A 90 3.52 -24.58 -4.84
C SER A 90 4.65 -24.21 -5.81
N SER A 91 5.04 -25.12 -6.69
CA SER A 91 5.97 -24.86 -7.81
C SER A 91 5.36 -23.90 -8.83
N SER A 92 4.07 -24.07 -9.19
CA SER A 92 3.37 -23.11 -10.07
C SER A 92 3.22 -21.72 -9.45
N ASN A 93 3.22 -21.61 -8.12
CA ASN A 93 3.19 -20.32 -7.41
C ASN A 93 4.58 -19.65 -7.31
N THR A 94 5.67 -20.36 -7.59
CA THR A 94 7.05 -19.81 -7.54
C THR A 94 7.55 -19.32 -8.90
N SER A 95 6.84 -19.64 -9.98
CA SER A 95 7.01 -19.01 -11.30
C SER A 95 6.58 -17.52 -11.35
N GLY A 96 6.11 -16.96 -10.23
CA GLY A 96 5.69 -15.56 -10.14
C GLY A 96 6.77 -14.57 -9.71
N GLN A 97 7.90 -14.98 -9.11
CA GLN A 97 8.95 -14.05 -8.66
C GLN A 97 10.30 -14.74 -8.40
N ILE A 98 11.31 -14.59 -9.29
CA ILE A 98 12.65 -13.98 -9.00
C ILE A 98 13.67 -14.03 -10.18
N ASN A 99 14.00 -12.82 -10.63
CA ASN A 99 15.09 -12.22 -11.43
C ASN A 99 16.44 -12.93 -11.75
N ASN A 100 16.94 -12.62 -12.96
CA ASN A 100 18.31 -12.15 -13.32
C ASN A 100 19.28 -11.99 -12.12
N SER A 101 20.50 -12.52 -12.08
CA SER A 101 21.64 -12.44 -13.03
C SER A 101 22.69 -13.47 -12.55
N SER A 102 23.47 -14.19 -13.35
CA SER A 102 24.37 -13.76 -14.42
C SER A 102 24.88 -14.97 -15.23
N THR A 103 25.06 -14.85 -16.55
CA THR A 103 26.35 -15.04 -17.28
C THR A 103 26.13 -15.25 -18.79
N SER A 104 26.64 -14.28 -19.56
CA SER A 104 27.36 -14.37 -20.85
C SER A 104 26.70 -14.95 -22.12
N GLY A 105 26.59 -14.07 -23.13
CA GLY A 105 26.78 -14.38 -24.55
C GLY A 105 25.68 -15.17 -25.28
N ASN A 106 24.75 -14.45 -25.94
CA ASN A 106 24.34 -14.78 -27.31
C ASN A 106 23.37 -13.74 -27.90
N SER A 107 23.77 -13.15 -29.03
CA SER A 107 23.01 -12.19 -29.81
C SER A 107 22.10 -12.91 -30.80
N THR A 108 20.81 -13.00 -30.47
CA THR A 108 19.69 -12.89 -31.42
C THR A 108 18.48 -12.36 -30.68
N GLN A 109 18.11 -11.13 -31.03
CA GLN A 109 17.08 -10.30 -30.42
C GLN A 109 15.69 -10.93 -30.56
N SER A 110 15.06 -11.23 -29.42
CA SER A 110 13.61 -11.33 -29.26
C SER A 110 13.25 -10.54 -28.01
N VAL A 111 12.74 -9.32 -28.21
CA VAL A 111 12.51 -8.35 -27.14
C VAL A 111 11.23 -8.75 -26.40
N ALA A 112 11.37 -9.43 -25.26
CA ALA A 112 10.28 -9.65 -24.32
C ALA A 112 9.70 -8.30 -23.85
N PRO A 113 8.37 -8.14 -23.76
CA PRO A 113 7.77 -6.93 -23.21
C PRO A 113 8.17 -6.82 -21.73
N ILE A 114 8.77 -5.71 -21.34
CA ILE A 114 8.99 -5.37 -19.94
C ILE A 114 7.61 -4.98 -19.41
N GLU A 115 6.91 -5.92 -18.78
CA GLU A 115 5.64 -5.65 -18.10
C GLU A 115 5.93 -4.90 -16.80
N ILE A 116 5.74 -3.59 -16.81
CA ILE A 116 5.78 -2.76 -15.61
C ILE A 116 4.43 -2.90 -14.94
N THR A 117 4.36 -3.59 -13.82
CA THR A 117 3.10 -3.66 -13.08
C THR A 117 2.99 -2.49 -12.11
N LEU A 118 1.99 -1.63 -12.31
CA LEU A 118 1.60 -0.66 -11.29
C LEU A 118 0.90 -1.44 -10.17
N GLN A 119 1.50 -1.45 -8.99
CA GLN A 119 0.98 -2.19 -7.85
C GLN A 119 -0.29 -1.54 -7.30
N ASP A 120 -1.25 -2.38 -6.95
CA ASP A 120 -2.41 -2.00 -6.14
C ASP A 120 -1.95 -1.28 -4.85
N GLN A 121 -2.77 -0.37 -4.33
CA GLN A 121 -2.49 0.41 -3.13
C GLN A 121 -1.34 1.43 -3.23
N THR A 122 -0.86 1.75 -4.43
CA THR A 122 0.08 2.86 -4.59
C THR A 122 -0.60 4.18 -4.17
N PRO A 123 -0.09 4.91 -3.15
CA PRO A 123 -0.69 6.15 -2.70
C PRO A 123 -0.41 7.28 -3.70
N ILE A 124 -1.45 8.04 -4.02
CA ILE A 124 -1.42 9.14 -4.96
C ILE A 124 -1.97 10.39 -4.29
N LYS A 125 -1.13 11.41 -4.12
CA LYS A 125 -1.60 12.73 -3.71
C LYS A 125 -2.19 13.49 -4.89
N LEU A 126 -3.43 13.86 -4.72
CA LEU A 126 -4.24 14.59 -5.68
C LEU A 126 -4.65 15.92 -5.09
N ARG A 127 -4.74 16.96 -5.92
CA ARG A 127 -5.35 18.23 -5.57
C ARG A 127 -6.58 18.49 -6.40
N LEU A 128 -7.55 19.17 -5.82
CA LEU A 128 -8.72 19.62 -6.55
C LEU A 128 -8.35 20.78 -7.49
N SER A 129 -8.72 20.70 -8.77
CA SER A 129 -8.39 21.71 -9.79
C SER A 129 -9.23 23.00 -9.68
N ARG A 130 -10.48 22.87 -9.23
CA ARG A 130 -11.46 23.97 -9.14
C ARG A 130 -12.13 24.03 -7.78
N ASN A 131 -12.64 25.20 -7.40
CA ASN A 131 -13.45 25.30 -6.18
C ASN A 131 -14.75 24.51 -6.37
N MET A 132 -15.12 23.68 -5.40
CA MET A 132 -16.38 22.93 -5.42
C MET A 132 -17.19 23.21 -4.17
N SER A 133 -18.49 23.46 -4.34
CA SER A 133 -19.40 23.73 -3.23
C SER A 133 -20.58 22.75 -3.26
N SER A 134 -21.15 22.45 -2.09
CA SER A 134 -22.37 21.64 -1.99
C SER A 134 -23.61 22.33 -2.57
N ALA A 135 -23.54 23.63 -2.88
CA ALA A 135 -24.62 24.39 -3.46
C ALA A 135 -24.63 24.29 -4.99
N ASP A 136 -23.45 24.24 -5.61
CA ASP A 136 -23.28 24.27 -7.06
C ASP A 136 -23.06 22.86 -7.64
N ALA A 137 -22.54 21.92 -6.84
CA ALA A 137 -22.26 20.56 -7.27
C ALA A 137 -23.56 19.79 -7.57
N LYS A 138 -23.54 19.03 -8.67
CA LYS A 138 -24.65 18.14 -9.05
C LYS A 138 -24.25 16.68 -8.84
N THR A 139 -25.19 15.86 -8.37
CA THR A 139 -24.97 14.41 -8.34
C THR A 139 -24.76 13.88 -9.76
N GLY A 140 -23.72 13.08 -9.96
CA GLY A 140 -23.27 12.57 -11.26
C GLY A 140 -22.33 13.51 -12.01
N GLU A 141 -22.00 14.68 -11.46
CA GLU A 141 -21.04 15.60 -12.07
C GLU A 141 -19.61 15.03 -11.99
N THR A 142 -18.88 15.14 -13.10
CA THR A 142 -17.46 14.81 -13.14
C THR A 142 -16.62 15.98 -12.65
N VAL A 143 -15.64 15.69 -11.80
CA VAL A 143 -14.75 16.65 -11.17
C VAL A 143 -13.31 16.24 -11.46
N ASP A 144 -12.54 17.21 -11.94
CA ASP A 144 -11.14 17.00 -12.30
C ASP A 144 -10.24 17.23 -11.07
N PHE A 145 -9.44 16.22 -10.76
CA PHE A 145 -8.35 16.27 -9.81
C PHE A 145 -7.02 16.23 -10.57
N GLU A 146 -6.00 16.83 -9.99
CA GLU A 146 -4.67 16.89 -10.57
C GLU A 146 -3.66 16.20 -9.64
N VAL A 147 -2.79 15.37 -10.20
CA VAL A 147 -1.74 14.70 -9.44
C VAL A 147 -0.63 15.68 -9.05
N ILE A 148 -0.25 15.69 -7.78
CA ILE A 148 0.76 16.63 -7.24
C ILE A 148 2.18 16.06 -7.36
N GLU A 149 2.32 14.73 -7.30
CA GLU A 149 3.61 14.04 -7.26
C GLU A 149 3.78 13.05 -8.42
N ASP A 150 4.99 12.97 -8.97
CA ASP A 150 5.32 11.95 -9.97
C ASP A 150 5.36 10.58 -9.29
N ILE A 151 4.65 9.61 -9.86
CA ILE A 151 4.64 8.23 -9.36
C ILE A 151 5.40 7.35 -10.34
N LYS A 152 6.45 6.73 -9.80
CA LYS A 152 7.37 5.88 -10.53
C LYS A 152 7.25 4.44 -10.07
N VAL A 153 7.37 3.53 -11.02
CA VAL A 153 7.53 2.09 -10.76
C VAL A 153 8.92 1.72 -11.27
N GLY A 154 9.85 1.43 -10.36
CA GLY A 154 11.27 1.35 -10.69
C GLY A 154 11.80 2.70 -11.19
N ASP A 155 12.38 2.72 -12.40
CA ASP A 155 12.93 3.92 -13.02
C ASP A 155 11.95 4.66 -13.95
N ILE A 156 10.73 4.14 -14.11
CA ILE A 156 9.78 4.61 -15.13
C ILE A 156 8.62 5.37 -14.48
N VAL A 157 8.39 6.59 -14.97
CA VAL A 157 7.28 7.45 -14.52
C VAL A 157 5.98 6.94 -15.16
N VAL A 158 5.12 6.38 -14.32
CA VAL A 158 3.82 5.82 -14.75
C VAL A 158 2.73 6.89 -14.73
N ILE A 159 2.75 7.74 -13.69
CA ILE A 159 1.85 8.88 -13.53
C ILE A 159 2.70 10.12 -13.36
N GLN A 160 2.50 11.09 -14.24
CA GLN A 160 3.19 12.37 -14.14
C GLN A 160 2.38 13.31 -13.26
N ARG A 161 3.06 14.16 -12.50
CA ARG A 161 2.49 15.34 -11.87
C ARG A 161 1.77 16.16 -12.94
N GLY A 162 0.58 16.63 -12.61
CA GLY A 162 -0.31 17.30 -13.56
C GLY A 162 -1.26 16.35 -14.28
N ALA A 163 -1.13 15.03 -14.11
CA ALA A 163 -2.08 14.08 -14.68
C ALA A 163 -3.48 14.30 -14.12
N ILE A 164 -4.48 14.17 -15.00
CA ILE A 164 -5.88 14.39 -14.68
C ILE A 164 -6.47 13.09 -14.12
N ALA A 165 -7.00 13.18 -12.91
CA ALA A 165 -7.83 12.17 -12.27
C ALA A 165 -9.29 12.58 -12.30
N LEU A 166 -10.15 11.68 -12.80
CA LEU A 166 -11.58 11.86 -12.88
C LEU A 166 -12.23 11.36 -11.58
N ALA A 167 -13.11 12.18 -11.03
CA ALA A 167 -13.94 11.83 -9.90
C ALA A 167 -15.41 12.13 -10.20
N THR A 168 -16.31 11.37 -9.61
CA THR A 168 -17.75 11.56 -9.74
C THR A 168 -18.36 11.97 -8.41
N VAL A 169 -19.22 12.98 -8.44
CA VAL A 169 -20.02 13.39 -7.29
C VAL A 169 -21.14 12.37 -7.07
N THR A 170 -21.10 11.60 -5.99
CA THR A 170 -22.13 10.61 -5.67
C THR A 170 -23.30 11.21 -4.88
N ASN A 171 -23.05 12.28 -4.13
CA ASN A 171 -24.10 12.99 -3.41
C ASN A 171 -23.76 14.46 -3.27
N ALA A 172 -24.64 15.34 -3.72
CA ALA A 172 -24.58 16.77 -3.42
C ALA A 172 -25.90 17.25 -2.84
N LYS A 173 -25.86 17.79 -1.62
CA LYS A 173 -26.99 18.44 -0.97
C LYS A 173 -26.58 19.83 -0.48
N PRO A 174 -27.27 20.90 -0.91
CA PRO A 174 -27.02 22.25 -0.43
C PRO A 174 -27.40 22.38 1.05
N LYS A 175 -26.97 23.48 1.70
CA LYS A 175 -27.42 23.81 3.06
C LYS A 175 -28.94 23.90 3.15
N GLY A 176 -29.48 23.39 4.26
CA GLY A 176 -30.89 23.51 4.61
C GLY A 176 -31.17 24.67 5.56
N ARG A 177 -32.48 24.89 5.80
CA ARG A 177 -32.99 25.72 6.90
C ARG A 177 -32.92 24.93 8.22
N MET A 178 -33.07 25.59 9.37
CA MET A 178 -33.02 24.95 10.69
C MET A 178 -31.65 24.30 11.01
N GLY A 179 -30.55 24.99 10.64
CA GLY A 179 -29.18 24.56 10.99
C GLY A 179 -28.66 23.29 10.30
N LYS A 180 -29.40 22.71 9.34
CA LYS A 180 -28.98 21.53 8.57
C LYS A 180 -27.85 21.90 7.59
N GLY A 181 -26.64 21.39 7.83
CA GLY A 181 -25.50 21.56 6.92
C GLY A 181 -25.69 20.83 5.59
N GLY A 182 -24.99 21.29 4.56
CA GLY A 182 -24.91 20.58 3.28
C GLY A 182 -24.18 19.22 3.39
N LYS A 183 -24.20 18.44 2.31
CA LYS A 183 -23.44 17.18 2.16
C LYS A 183 -22.79 17.15 0.78
N LEU A 184 -21.56 16.68 0.71
CA LEU A 184 -20.85 16.51 -0.55
C LEU A 184 -19.99 15.25 -0.47
N ASP A 185 -20.36 14.24 -1.23
CA ASP A 185 -19.68 12.96 -1.34
C ASP A 185 -19.11 12.83 -2.75
N ILE A 186 -17.81 12.56 -2.83
CA ILE A 186 -17.06 12.45 -4.08
C ILE A 186 -16.29 11.12 -4.07
N VAL A 187 -16.41 10.39 -5.16
CA VAL A 187 -15.69 9.14 -5.40
C VAL A 187 -14.73 9.35 -6.55
N LEU A 188 -13.48 8.91 -6.39
CA LEU A 188 -12.49 8.94 -7.46
C LEU A 188 -12.62 7.68 -8.31
N ASP A 189 -12.69 7.85 -9.63
CA ASP A 189 -12.94 6.75 -10.56
C ASP A 189 -11.64 6.28 -11.22
N SER A 190 -10.91 7.19 -11.87
CA SER A 190 -9.71 6.82 -12.63
C SER A 190 -8.73 7.98 -12.82
N VAL A 191 -7.45 7.66 -13.03
CA VAL A 191 -6.39 8.61 -13.39
C VAL A 191 -5.82 8.28 -14.77
N ARG A 192 -5.52 9.31 -15.55
CA ARG A 192 -4.78 9.14 -16.80
C ARG A 192 -3.31 8.90 -16.53
N LEU A 193 -2.81 7.78 -17.07
CA LEU A 193 -1.39 7.44 -17.09
C LEU A 193 -0.66 8.20 -18.22
N VAL A 194 0.66 8.21 -18.16
CA VAL A 194 1.50 8.82 -19.22
C VAL A 194 1.34 8.10 -20.57
N SER A 195 1.05 6.79 -20.56
CA SER A 195 0.73 6.02 -21.77
C SER A 195 -0.62 6.39 -22.42
N GLY A 196 -1.45 7.21 -21.77
CA GLY A 196 -2.81 7.51 -22.16
C GLY A 196 -3.86 6.50 -21.67
N GLU A 197 -3.43 5.42 -21.02
CA GLU A 197 -4.32 4.44 -20.38
C GLU A 197 -4.92 5.00 -19.08
N LYS A 198 -6.03 4.41 -18.61
CA LYS A 198 -6.71 4.82 -17.38
C LYS A 198 -6.45 3.80 -16.27
N ALA A 199 -5.89 4.24 -15.16
CA ALA A 199 -5.79 3.42 -13.95
C ALA A 199 -6.98 3.71 -13.03
N ALA A 200 -7.65 2.67 -12.54
CA ALA A 200 -8.75 2.82 -11.59
C ALA A 200 -8.21 3.32 -10.25
N LEU A 201 -8.91 4.28 -9.64
CA LEU A 201 -8.59 4.79 -8.32
C LEU A 201 -9.65 4.37 -7.32
N ARG A 202 -9.24 4.29 -6.06
CA ARG A 202 -10.13 4.09 -4.92
C ARG A 202 -9.81 5.15 -3.87
N ALA A 203 -10.72 6.11 -3.77
CA ALA A 203 -10.81 7.03 -2.65
C ALA A 203 -12.24 7.54 -2.55
N THR A 204 -12.76 7.52 -1.32
CA THR A 204 -14.06 8.09 -0.99
C THR A 204 -13.81 9.24 -0.04
N LYS A 205 -14.04 10.47 -0.49
CA LYS A 205 -13.95 11.64 0.37
C LYS A 205 -15.36 12.05 0.79
N GLU A 206 -15.74 11.67 2.00
CA GLU A 206 -16.97 12.14 2.62
C GLU A 206 -16.70 13.49 3.29
N THR A 207 -17.28 14.57 2.77
CA THR A 207 -17.25 15.87 3.43
C THR A 207 -18.64 16.16 3.95
N LYS A 208 -18.82 16.10 5.28
CA LYS A 208 -20.09 16.38 5.95
C LYS A 208 -20.10 17.79 6.52
N GLY A 209 -21.10 18.58 6.14
CA GLY A 209 -21.22 19.97 6.55
C GLY A 209 -21.62 20.02 8.02
N GLY A 210 -20.77 20.65 8.84
CA GLY A 210 -20.99 20.79 10.26
C GLY A 210 -22.35 21.46 10.56
N GLY A 211 -23.32 20.66 10.99
CA GLY A 211 -24.59 21.14 11.52
C GLY A 211 -24.41 21.44 13.00
N LYS A 212 -24.68 22.68 13.42
CA LYS A 212 -24.62 23.08 14.83
C LYS A 212 -25.74 22.47 15.70
N THR A 213 -26.57 21.59 15.13
CA THR A 213 -27.69 20.94 15.82
C THR A 213 -27.23 20.02 16.97
N GLY A 214 -26.06 19.36 16.85
CA GLY A 214 -25.59 18.41 17.87
C GLY A 214 -25.06 19.04 19.16
N ALA A 215 -24.55 20.28 19.11
CA ALA A 215 -23.98 20.96 20.27
C ALA A 215 -25.06 21.62 21.18
N MET A 216 -26.28 21.77 20.70
CA MET A 216 -27.36 22.43 21.44
C MET A 216 -28.24 21.45 22.24
N THR A 217 -28.25 20.16 21.90
CA THR A 217 -29.05 19.14 22.63
C THR A 217 -28.39 18.67 23.93
N GLY A 218 -27.06 18.73 24.06
CA GLY A 218 -26.36 18.26 25.27
C GLY A 218 -26.25 19.29 26.40
N GLY A 219 -26.15 20.59 26.08
CA GLY A 219 -25.95 21.65 27.08
C GLY A 219 -27.23 22.26 27.65
N ILE A 220 -28.38 22.07 27.00
CA ILE A 220 -29.66 22.70 27.36
C ILE A 220 -30.68 21.67 27.87
N ILE A 221 -30.22 20.64 28.58
CA ILE A 221 -31.13 19.86 29.44
C ILE A 221 -31.05 20.39 30.88
N ALA A 222 -29.96 21.09 31.24
CA ALA A 222 -29.77 21.65 32.58
C ALA A 222 -30.42 23.04 32.79
N SER A 223 -30.99 23.69 31.76
CA SER A 223 -31.39 25.10 31.86
C SER A 223 -32.73 25.51 31.24
N SER A 224 -33.69 24.60 30.97
CA SER A 224 -34.93 24.97 30.26
C SER A 224 -36.22 24.50 30.92
N ILE A 225 -36.57 25.13 32.05
CA ILE A 225 -37.97 25.29 32.50
C ILE A 225 -38.69 26.41 31.72
N LEU A 226 -38.04 27.11 30.77
CA LEU A 226 -38.59 28.32 30.15
C LEU A 226 -38.55 28.30 28.61
N PHE A 227 -39.61 27.78 28.02
CA PHE A 227 -40.09 28.14 26.68
C PHE A 227 -40.59 29.60 26.73
N PHE A 228 -39.69 30.58 26.56
CA PHE A 228 -39.95 32.04 26.57
C PHE A 228 -39.20 32.68 25.37
N PRO A 229 -39.64 33.83 24.80
CA PRO A 229 -39.96 34.11 23.40
C PRO A 229 -38.77 34.20 22.39
N ALA A 230 -37.60 33.63 22.70
CA ALA A 230 -36.41 33.66 21.84
C ALA A 230 -36.36 32.55 20.77
N ALA A 231 -37.31 31.61 20.78
CA ALA A 231 -37.47 30.57 19.77
C ALA A 231 -37.58 31.03 18.30
N PRO A 232 -38.09 32.24 17.94
CA PRO A 232 -38.20 32.65 16.54
C PRO A 232 -36.87 32.71 15.79
N PHE A 233 -35.75 32.96 16.49
CA PHE A 233 -34.43 33.06 15.85
C PHE A 233 -33.86 31.70 15.42
N PHE A 234 -34.23 30.60 16.08
CA PHE A 234 -33.76 29.26 15.71
C PHE A 234 -34.27 28.82 14.32
N LEU A 235 -35.46 29.28 13.91
CA LEU A 235 -36.04 29.04 12.58
C LEU A 235 -35.29 29.74 11.43
N LEU A 236 -34.60 30.85 11.73
CA LEU A 236 -33.83 31.64 10.76
C LEU A 236 -32.38 31.19 10.63
N MET A 237 -31.93 30.25 11.46
CA MET A 237 -30.58 29.70 11.36
C MET A 237 -30.43 28.88 10.07
N LYS A 238 -29.66 29.43 9.13
CA LYS A 238 -29.26 28.73 7.90
C LYS A 238 -28.10 27.78 8.22
N GLY A 239 -28.12 26.58 7.64
CA GLY A 239 -26.96 25.69 7.67
C GLY A 239 -25.76 26.32 6.94
N LYS A 240 -24.58 25.71 7.09
CA LYS A 240 -23.40 26.08 6.30
C LYS A 240 -23.32 25.18 5.07
N ASP A 241 -23.03 25.80 3.92
CA ASP A 241 -22.60 25.03 2.74
C ASP A 241 -21.21 24.47 2.99
N ILE A 242 -20.91 23.36 2.35
CA ILE A 242 -19.57 22.82 2.28
C ILE A 242 -18.90 23.40 1.06
N ALA A 243 -17.77 24.06 1.24
CA ALA A 243 -16.92 24.47 0.13
C ALA A 243 -15.56 23.77 0.28
N ILE A 244 -15.15 23.05 -0.76
CA ILE A 244 -13.82 22.48 -0.92
C ILE A 244 -13.07 23.42 -1.85
N PRO A 245 -12.12 24.23 -1.35
CA PRO A 245 -11.35 25.12 -2.19
C PRO A 245 -10.44 24.32 -3.14
N LYS A 246 -10.11 24.93 -4.28
CA LYS A 246 -9.07 24.44 -5.18
C LYS A 246 -7.77 24.28 -4.40
N GLY A 247 -6.98 23.28 -4.77
CA GLY A 247 -5.75 22.93 -4.07
C GLY A 247 -5.96 22.06 -2.84
N THR A 248 -7.20 21.71 -2.46
CA THR A 248 -7.40 20.74 -1.37
C THR A 248 -6.78 19.40 -1.74
N GLU A 249 -5.86 18.94 -0.91
CA GLU A 249 -5.14 17.68 -1.10
C GLU A 249 -5.99 16.49 -0.65
N VAL A 250 -5.93 15.40 -1.41
CA VAL A 250 -6.62 14.14 -1.16
C VAL A 250 -5.68 13.01 -1.55
N THR A 251 -5.46 12.08 -0.64
CA THR A 251 -4.71 10.86 -0.96
C THR A 251 -5.67 9.81 -1.48
N ALA A 252 -5.35 9.24 -2.64
CA ALA A 252 -6.08 8.13 -3.22
C ALA A 252 -5.17 6.93 -3.43
N TYR A 253 -5.75 5.76 -3.53
CA TYR A 253 -5.01 4.52 -3.77
C TYR A 253 -5.37 3.98 -5.14
N VAL A 254 -4.38 3.52 -5.89
CA VAL A 254 -4.63 2.75 -7.13
C VAL A 254 -5.40 1.48 -6.76
N ASN A 255 -6.37 1.12 -7.60
CA ASN A 255 -7.15 -0.10 -7.46
C ASN A 255 -6.78 -1.08 -8.59
N GLY A 256 -6.11 -2.17 -8.20
CA GLY A 256 -5.72 -3.27 -9.07
C GLY A 256 -4.29 -3.19 -9.60
N ASN A 257 -3.75 -4.38 -9.93
CA ASN A 257 -2.46 -4.50 -10.61
C ASN A 257 -2.66 -4.25 -12.10
N ILE A 258 -2.01 -3.23 -12.65
CA ILE A 258 -2.10 -2.89 -14.07
C ILE A 258 -0.76 -3.20 -14.73
N SER A 259 -0.74 -4.15 -15.66
CA SER A 259 0.43 -4.44 -16.49
C SER A 259 0.56 -3.36 -17.57
N LEU A 260 1.60 -2.56 -17.47
CA LEU A 260 1.91 -1.46 -18.37
C LEU A 260 3.09 -1.84 -19.25
N ASP A 261 2.94 -1.64 -20.56
CA ASP A 261 4.02 -1.88 -21.52
C ASP A 261 5.04 -0.73 -21.44
N ALA A 262 6.24 -1.04 -20.93
CA ALA A 262 7.34 -0.09 -20.76
C ALA A 262 7.66 0.74 -22.01
N ARG A 263 7.43 0.18 -23.21
CA ARG A 263 7.75 0.85 -24.49
C ARG A 263 6.93 2.12 -24.69
N LYS A 264 5.72 2.19 -24.12
CA LYS A 264 4.84 3.37 -24.23
C LYS A 264 5.25 4.52 -23.29
N PHE A 265 6.08 4.25 -22.29
CA PHE A 265 6.49 5.23 -21.29
C PHE A 265 7.90 5.77 -21.52
N ASN A 266 8.70 5.12 -22.38
CA ASN A 266 10.09 5.48 -22.64
C ASN A 266 10.32 6.33 -23.91
N SER A 267 9.26 6.74 -24.61
CA SER A 267 9.39 7.55 -25.82
C SER A 267 9.42 9.05 -25.46
N ARG A 268 10.60 9.55 -25.11
CA ARG A 268 10.93 10.98 -25.14
C ARG A 268 12.21 11.21 -25.93
#